data_AF-A0A7C3HIM6-F1
#
_entry.id   AF-A0A7C3HIM6-F1
#
_cell.length_a   1.000
_cell.length_b   1.000
_cell.length_c   1.000
_cell.angle_alpha   90.00
_cell.angle_beta   90.00
_cell.angle_gamma   90.00
#
_symmetry.space_group_name_H-M   'P 1'
#
loop_
_entity.id
_entity.type
_entity.pdbx_description
1 polymer ?
#
loop_
_entity_poly.entity_id
_entity_poly.type
_entity_poly.pdbx_seq_one_letter_code
_entity_poly.pdbx_strand_id
1 'polypeptide(L)'
;MKTLIVLCTMFIWVIGAFGQSPQSFRYQCIVRDGNGDLVVNQPVSFQISLISGSVTGAVMYVETHDVTTNPFGLASLSIGEGTLVSGSFAGIN
;
A
#
# COMPACT_ATOMS: atom_id res chain seq x y z
N MET A 1 -27.33 -2.99 -39.90
CA MET A 1 -27.18 -1.67 -39.23
C MET A 1 -27.15 -1.80 -37.71
N LYS A 2 -28.12 -2.47 -37.07
CA LYS A 2 -28.13 -2.71 -35.61
C LYS A 2 -26.86 -3.40 -35.08
N THR A 3 -26.38 -4.43 -35.78
CA THR A 3 -25.13 -5.16 -35.44
C THR A 3 -23.88 -4.29 -35.55
N LEU A 4 -23.82 -3.41 -36.55
CA LEU A 4 -22.70 -2.48 -36.74
C LEU A 4 -22.64 -1.44 -35.61
N ILE A 5 -23.81 -0.91 -35.18
CA ILE A 5 -23.90 0.03 -34.07
C ILE A 5 -23.42 -0.63 -32.77
N VAL A 6 -23.87 -1.86 -32.47
CA VAL A 6 -23.44 -2.61 -31.28
C VAL A 6 -21.92 -2.85 -31.28
N LEU A 7 -21.35 -3.21 -32.43
CA LEU A 7 -19.91 -3.44 -32.56
C LEU A 7 -19.10 -2.14 -32.33
N CYS A 8 -19.54 -1.03 -32.91
CA CYS A 8 -18.91 0.29 -32.70
C CYS A 8 -19.01 0.73 -31.24
N THR A 9 -20.15 0.54 -30.59
CA THR A 9 -20.30 0.87 -29.16
C THR A 9 -19.36 0.02 -28.32
N MET A 10 -19.28 -1.30 -28.56
CA MET A 10 -18.37 -2.18 -27.83
C MET A 10 -16.90 -1.80 -28.03
N PHE A 11 -16.52 -1.39 -29.25
CA PHE A 11 -15.16 -0.95 -29.55
C PHE A 11 -14.79 0.34 -28.79
N ILE A 12 -15.73 1.28 -28.64
CA ILE A 12 -15.52 2.53 -27.89
C ILE A 12 -15.25 2.24 -26.39
N TRP A 13 -15.92 1.25 -25.81
CA TRP A 13 -15.72 0.89 -24.40
C TRP A 13 -14.34 0.26 -24.11
N VAL A 14 -13.77 -0.46 -25.07
CA VAL A 14 -12.44 -1.09 -24.90
C VAL A 14 -11.31 -0.05 -24.86
N ILE A 15 -11.46 1.07 -25.57
CA ILE A 15 -10.42 2.11 -25.66
C ILE A 15 -10.26 2.86 -24.32
N GLY A 16 -11.29 2.88 -23.48
CA GLY A 16 -11.29 3.56 -22.18
C GLY A 16 -10.85 2.70 -20.98
N ALA A 17 -10.46 1.45 -21.20
CA ALA A 17 -10.10 0.55 -20.12
C ALA A 17 -8.66 0.81 -19.63
N PHE A 18 -8.52 1.56 -18.53
CA PHE A 18 -7.27 1.66 -17.79
C PHE A 18 -7.22 0.60 -16.68
N GLY A 19 -6.07 -0.05 -16.50
CA GLY A 19 -5.84 -0.93 -15.34
C GLY A 19 -5.67 -0.09 -14.08
N GLN A 20 -6.56 -0.25 -13.09
CA GLN A 20 -6.38 0.34 -11.77
C GLN A 20 -5.26 -0.42 -11.03
N SER A 21 -4.18 0.27 -10.65
CA SER A 21 -3.16 -0.32 -9.79
C SER A 21 -3.71 -0.51 -8.37
N PRO A 22 -3.38 -1.61 -7.67
CA PRO A 22 -3.74 -1.78 -6.28
C PRO A 22 -3.28 -0.59 -5.44
N GLN A 23 -4.17 -0.05 -4.62
CA GLN A 23 -3.88 1.11 -3.76
C GLN A 23 -3.34 0.73 -2.38
N SER A 24 -3.19 -0.57 -2.13
CA SER A 24 -2.61 -1.09 -0.90
C SER A 24 -2.03 -2.49 -1.09
N PHE A 25 -1.13 -2.88 -0.18
CA PHE A 25 -0.62 -4.24 -0.09
C PHE A 25 -0.35 -4.65 1.35
N ARG A 26 -0.32 -5.96 1.61
CA ARG A 26 -0.16 -6.50 2.97
C ARG A 26 1.32 -6.64 3.32
N TYR A 27 1.68 -6.27 4.54
CA TYR A 27 3.00 -6.52 5.11
C TYR A 27 2.87 -7.09 6.52
N GLN A 28 3.71 -8.06 6.86
CA GLN A 28 3.76 -8.64 8.20
C GLN A 28 5.20 -8.73 8.68
N CYS A 29 5.44 -8.41 9.94
CA CYS A 29 6.75 -8.53 10.57
C CYS A 29 6.63 -8.98 12.03
N ILE A 30 7.71 -9.54 12.56
CA ILE A 30 7.83 -9.86 13.99
C ILE A 30 8.65 -8.76 14.64
N VAL A 31 8.09 -8.13 15.67
CA VAL A 31 8.74 -7.04 16.40
C VAL A 31 9.52 -7.62 17.58
N ARG A 32 10.79 -7.20 17.70
CA ARG A 32 11.68 -7.53 18.81
C ARG A 32 12.22 -6.26 19.45
N ASP A 33 12.54 -6.33 20.74
CA ASP A 33 13.16 -5.23 21.47
C ASP A 33 14.69 -5.22 21.34
N GLY A 34 15.36 -4.32 22.06
CA GLY A 34 16.82 -4.19 22.06
C GLY A 34 17.58 -5.38 22.64
N ASN A 35 16.92 -6.25 23.40
CA ASN A 35 17.48 -7.49 23.93
C ASN A 35 17.22 -8.69 23.00
N GLY A 36 16.41 -8.49 21.95
CA GLY A 36 15.98 -9.55 21.03
C GLY A 36 14.72 -10.28 21.46
N ASP A 37 14.09 -9.87 22.56
CA ASP A 37 12.85 -10.46 23.05
C ASP A 37 11.65 -10.03 22.21
N LEU A 38 10.63 -10.89 22.14
CA LEU A 38 9.42 -10.57 21.37
C LEU A 38 8.62 -9.46 22.06
N VAL A 39 8.23 -8.44 21.28
CA VAL A 39 7.30 -7.42 21.73
C VAL A 39 5.88 -7.95 21.55
N VAL A 40 5.32 -8.60 22.57
CA VAL A 40 4.02 -9.30 22.51
C VAL A 40 2.88 -8.47 23.09
N ASN A 41 1.74 -8.39 22.39
CA ASN A 41 0.54 -7.67 22.84
C ASN A 41 0.79 -6.21 23.25
N GLN A 42 1.70 -5.51 22.54
CA GLN A 42 2.05 -4.12 22.83
C GLN A 42 1.75 -3.22 21.62
N PRO A 43 1.34 -1.96 21.85
CA PRO A 43 1.23 -0.97 20.79
C PRO A 43 2.60 -0.62 20.21
N VAL A 44 2.70 -0.60 18.89
CA VAL A 44 3.90 -0.24 18.13
C VAL A 44 3.49 0.65 16.96
N SER A 45 4.19 1.77 16.83
CA SER A 45 4.00 2.72 15.73
C SER A 45 5.02 2.47 14.63
N PHE A 46 4.57 2.44 13.39
CA PHE A 46 5.39 2.28 12.19
C PHE A 46 5.27 3.53 11.32
N GLN A 47 6.38 3.96 10.73
CA GLN A 47 6.39 4.91 9.61
C GLN A 47 6.85 4.17 8.37
N ILE A 48 6.08 4.28 7.29
CA ILE A 48 6.38 3.67 6.00
C ILE A 48 6.66 4.79 5.00
N SER A 49 7.83 4.73 4.38
CA SER A 49 8.25 5.70 3.35
C SER A 49 8.55 4.95 2.06
N LEU A 50 7.93 5.38 0.95
CA LEU A 50 8.22 4.86 -0.38
C LEU A 50 9.19 5.79 -1.09
N ILE A 51 10.34 5.24 -1.47
CA ILE A 51 11.44 5.97 -2.10
C ILE A 51 11.56 5.50 -3.55
N SER A 52 11.68 6.44 -4.50
CA SER A 52 11.74 6.12 -5.93
C SER A 52 13.17 6.13 -6.50
N GLY A 53 13.46 5.19 -7.39
CA GLY A 53 14.69 5.11 -8.19
C GLY A 53 15.91 4.52 -7.47
N SER A 54 16.21 4.97 -6.25
CA SER A 54 17.32 4.44 -5.45
C SER A 54 17.03 4.54 -3.95
N VAL A 55 17.87 3.91 -3.13
CA VAL A 55 17.78 3.98 -1.66
C VAL A 55 17.95 5.40 -1.09
N THR A 56 18.55 6.31 -1.87
CA THR A 56 18.71 7.73 -1.54
C THR A 56 17.84 8.64 -2.41
N GLY A 57 16.87 8.07 -3.13
CA GLY A 57 15.99 8.79 -4.03
C GLY A 57 14.99 9.69 -3.31
N ALA A 58 14.09 10.29 -4.08
CA ALA A 58 13.02 11.11 -3.52
C ALA A 58 12.00 10.24 -2.77
N VAL A 59 11.58 10.71 -1.60
CA VAL A 59 10.45 10.13 -0.86
C VAL A 59 9.16 10.59 -1.54
N MET A 60 8.43 9.64 -2.12
CA MET A 60 7.20 9.91 -2.87
C MET A 60 5.94 9.81 -2.01
N TYR A 61 6.02 9.08 -0.90
CA TYR A 61 4.89 8.83 -0.02
C TYR A 61 5.36 8.46 1.38
N VAL A 62 4.67 8.98 2.39
CA VAL A 62 4.88 8.66 3.80
C VAL A 62 3.53 8.46 4.49
N GLU A 63 3.42 7.37 5.24
CA GLU A 63 2.28 7.09 6.12
C GLU A 63 2.74 6.54 7.48
N THR A 64 1.83 6.58 8.45
CA THR A 64 2.02 5.95 9.75
C THR A 64 0.95 4.92 10.06
N HIS A 65 1.31 3.92 10.86
CA HIS A 65 0.42 2.88 11.36
C HIS A 65 0.64 2.70 12.85
N ASP A 66 -0.45 2.68 13.62
CA ASP A 66 -0.44 2.27 15.02
C ASP A 66 -1.09 0.89 15.13
N VAL A 67 -0.29 -0.13 15.42
CA VAL A 67 -0.76 -1.52 15.49
C VAL A 67 -0.35 -2.15 16.81
N THR A 68 -1.18 -3.04 17.32
CA THR A 68 -0.83 -3.87 18.49
C THR A 68 -0.33 -5.22 18.00
N THR A 69 0.86 -5.64 18.44
CA THR A 69 1.40 -6.95 18.10
C THR A 69 0.55 -8.07 18.71
N ASN A 70 0.56 -9.26 18.12
CA ASN A 70 -0.13 -10.42 18.69
C ASN A 70 0.74 -11.16 19.73
N PRO A 71 0.27 -12.28 20.33
CA PRO A 71 1.05 -13.07 21.28
C PRO A 71 2.36 -13.68 20.74
N PHE A 72 2.56 -13.66 19.42
CA PHE A 72 3.77 -14.10 18.75
C PHE A 72 4.67 -12.92 18.33
N GLY A 73 4.35 -11.70 18.77
CA GLY A 73 5.07 -10.49 18.39
C GLY A 73 4.83 -10.04 16.94
N LEU A 74 3.84 -10.63 16.25
CA LEU A 74 3.54 -10.31 14.85
C LEU A 74 2.75 -9.01 14.75
N ALA A 75 3.21 -8.08 13.92
CA ALA A 75 2.48 -6.92 13.43
C ALA A 75 1.99 -7.19 12.00
N SER A 76 0.76 -6.78 11.69
CA SER A 76 0.16 -6.88 10.35
C SER A 76 -0.30 -5.51 9.88
N LEU A 77 0.15 -5.10 8.70
CA LEU A 77 -0.09 -3.78 8.12
C LEU A 77 -0.76 -3.90 6.74
N SER A 78 -1.59 -2.91 6.41
CA SER A 78 -2.05 -2.62 5.04
C SER A 78 -1.29 -1.39 4.57
N ILE A 79 -0.15 -1.55 3.89
CA ILE A 79 0.60 -0.38 3.40
C ILE A 79 -0.24 0.28 2.29
N GLY A 80 -0.44 1.59 2.38
CA GLY A 80 -1.37 2.37 1.54
C GLY A 80 -2.72 2.67 2.19
N GLU A 81 -3.02 2.08 3.35
CA GLU A 81 -4.22 2.35 4.16
C GLU A 81 -3.89 2.97 5.52
N GLY A 82 -2.65 3.46 5.71
CA GLY A 82 -2.22 4.11 6.93
C GLY A 82 -2.72 5.55 7.07
N THR A 83 -2.31 6.21 8.15
CA THR A 83 -2.52 7.66 8.28
C THR A 83 -1.52 8.39 7.40
N LEU A 84 -2.03 9.10 6.38
CA LEU A 84 -1.20 9.86 5.45
C LEU A 84 -0.41 10.95 6.17
N VAL A 85 0.90 10.97 5.97
CA VAL A 85 1.79 12.07 6.40
C VAL A 85 2.09 12.98 5.22
N SER A 86 2.46 12.41 4.06
CA SER A 86 2.75 13.18 2.84
C SER A 86 2.70 12.33 1.57
N GLY A 87 2.58 12.99 0.42
CA GLY A 87 2.53 12.34 -0.89
C GLY A 87 1.15 11.79 -1.27
N SER A 88 1.12 10.89 -2.25
CA SER A 88 -0.10 10.20 -2.68
C SER A 88 0.26 8.81 -3.21
N PHE A 89 -0.32 7.76 -2.61
CA PHE A 89 -0.09 6.38 -3.04
C PHE A 89 -0.57 6.16 -4.49
N ALA A 90 -1.72 6.73 -4.84
CA ALA A 90 -2.29 6.68 -6.18
C ALA A 90 -1.42 7.33 -7.27
N GLY A 91 -0.52 8.23 -6.87
CA GLY A 91 0.39 8.92 -7.78
C GLY A 91 1.69 8.16 -8.07
N ILE A 92 1.90 6.99 -7.46
CA ILE A 92 3.11 6.19 -7.63
C ILE A 92 2.93 5.23 -8.81
N ASN A 93 3.86 5.28 -9.77
CA ASN A 93 3.91 4.41 -10.95
C ASN A 93 5.11 3.48 -10.90
#